data_AF-A0A2E1W9C8-F1
#
_entry.id   AF-A0A2E1W9C8-F1
#
_cell.length_a   1.000
_cell.length_b   1.000
_cell.length_c   1.000
_cell.angle_alpha   90.00
_cell.angle_beta   90.00
_cell.angle_gamma   90.00
#
_symmetry.space_group_name_H-M   'P 1'
#
loop_
_entity.id
_entity.type
_entity.pdbx_description
1 polymer ?
#
loop_
_entity_poly.entity_id
_entity_poly.type
_entity_poly.pdbx_seq_one_letter_code
_entity_poly.pdbx_strand_id
1 'polypeptide(L)' 'MVEYKLLTGEDNSEFCDRVTEFLNKGWELYGSPIMHTDSSWKNNRMVGQAVVRRNKN' A
#
# COMPACT_ATOMS: atom_id res chain seq x y z
N MET A 1 -3.93 20.08 -4.55
CA MET A 1 -2.67 19.43 -4.07
C MET A 1 -2.85 17.92 -4.13
N VAL A 2 -1.82 17.16 -4.49
CA VAL A 2 -1.86 15.69 -4.47
C VAL A 2 -1.17 15.19 -3.21
N GLU A 3 -1.88 14.44 -2.38
CA GLU A 3 -1.33 13.74 -1.23
C GLU A 3 -0.86 12.34 -1.65
N TYR A 4 0.22 11.85 -1.06
CA TYR A 4 0.83 10.57 -1.38
C TYR A 4 1.12 9.78 -0.10
N LYS A 5 0.91 8.46 -0.16
CA LYS A 5 1.35 7.54 0.89
C LYS A 5 1.82 6.22 0.29
N LEU A 6 2.96 5.71 0.75
CA LEU A 6 3.39 4.34 0.47
C LEU A 6 2.99 3.46 1.66
N LEU A 7 2.05 2.53 1.43
CA LEU A 7 1.72 1.50 2.41
C LEU A 7 2.70 0.35 2.24
N THR A 8 3.36 -0.07 3.30
CA THR A 8 4.20 -1.28 3.33
C THR A 8 3.76 -2.22 4.46
N GLY A 9 4.04 -3.50 4.30
CA GLY A 9 3.71 -4.53 5.29
C GLY A 9 4.02 -5.93 4.78
N GLU A 10 3.63 -6.92 5.56
CA GLU A 10 3.67 -8.33 5.15
C GLU A 10 2.61 -8.64 4.08
N ASP A 11 2.87 -9.64 3.24
CA ASP A 11 1.91 -10.17 2.27
C ASP A 11 0.81 -10.98 2.98
N ASN A 12 -0.11 -10.28 3.64
CA ASN A 12 -1.20 -10.88 4.43
C ASN A 12 -2.51 -10.08 4.30
N SER A 13 -3.60 -10.58 4.92
CA SER A 13 -4.92 -9.92 4.85
C SER A 13 -4.94 -8.55 5.51
N GLU A 14 -4.17 -8.34 6.59
CA GLU A 14 -4.10 -7.04 7.28
C GLU A 14 -3.56 -5.94 6.36
N PHE A 15 -2.63 -6.27 5.47
CA PHE A 15 -2.16 -5.33 4.45
C PHE A 15 -3.28 -4.99 3.45
N CYS A 16 -4.02 -5.98 2.96
CA CYS A 16 -5.16 -5.78 2.07
C CYS A 16 -6.25 -4.92 2.72
N ASP A 17 -6.54 -5.12 4.00
CA ASP A 17 -7.51 -4.34 4.76
C ASP A 17 -7.09 -2.87 4.86
N ARG A 18 -5.81 -2.61 5.13
CA ARG A 18 -5.25 -1.25 5.16
C ARG A 18 -5.35 -0.56 3.80
N VAL A 19 -5.04 -1.26 2.70
CA VAL A 19 -5.21 -0.70 1.35
C VAL A 19 -6.68 -0.35 1.12
N THR A 20 -7.59 -1.27 1.43
CA THR A 20 -9.04 -1.09 1.30
C THR A 20 -9.55 0.09 2.12
N GLU A 21 -9.05 0.29 3.34
CA GLU A 21 -9.38 1.43 4.18
C GLU A 21 -9.04 2.77 3.51
N PHE A 22 -7.87 2.88 2.86
CA PHE A 22 -7.49 4.09 2.13
C PHE A 22 -8.38 4.31 0.91
N LEU A 23 -8.70 3.26 0.16
CA LEU A 23 -9.63 3.34 -0.97
C LEU A 23 -11.02 3.85 -0.53
N ASN A 24 -11.54 3.30 0.57
CA ASN A 24 -12.82 3.75 1.16
C ASN A 24 -12.78 5.21 1.63
N LYS A 25 -11.59 5.74 1.97
CA LYS A 25 -11.39 7.15 2.33
C LYS A 25 -11.17 8.08 1.12
N GLY A 26 -11.43 7.59 -0.09
CA GLY A 26 -11.32 8.36 -1.33
C GLY A 26 -9.88 8.53 -1.83
N TRP A 27 -8.96 7.67 -1.41
CA TRP A 27 -7.65 7.56 -2.04
C TRP A 27 -7.73 6.65 -3.28
N GLU A 28 -6.78 6.80 -4.19
CA GLU A 28 -6.66 6.03 -5.42
C GLU A 28 -5.33 5.26 -5.41
N LEU A 29 -5.30 4.07 -6.02
CA LEU A 29 -4.06 3.33 -6.24
C LEU A 29 -3.16 4.08 -7.21
N TYR A 30 -1.86 4.12 -6.92
CA TYR A 30 -0.86 4.66 -7.82
C TYR A 30 0.11 3.56 -8.28
N GLY A 31 0.02 3.20 -9.56
CA GLY A 31 0.87 2.17 -10.17
C GLY A 31 0.65 0.77 -9.60
N SER A 32 1.52 -0.15 -10.00
CA SER A 32 1.51 -1.53 -9.54
C SER A 32 2.14 -1.67 -8.14
N PRO A 33 1.69 -2.63 -7.32
CA PRO A 33 2.35 -2.95 -6.06
C PRO A 33 3.78 -3.45 -6.29
N ILE A 34 4.59 -3.35 -5.26
CA ILE A 34 5.96 -3.87 -5.20
C ILE A 34 5.96 -5.04 -4.21
N MET A 35 6.68 -6.10 -4.53
CA MET A 35 6.91 -7.23 -3.63
C MET A 35 8.42 -7.44 -3.48
N HIS A 36 8.86 -7.63 -2.24
CA HIS A 36 10.24 -7.95 -1.90
C HIS A 36 10.26 -9.24 -1.06
N THR A 37 11.06 -10.20 -1.49
CA THR A 37 11.28 -11.46 -0.78
C THR A 37 12.73 -11.51 -0.31
N ASP A 38 12.96 -11.39 0.99
CA ASP A 38 14.27 -11.66 1.57
C ASP A 38 14.27 -13.09 2.14
N SER A 39 15.15 -13.94 1.61
CA SER A 39 15.34 -15.32 2.08
C SER A 39 15.93 -15.41 3.50
N SER A 40 16.41 -14.29 4.05
CA SER A 40 17.13 -14.24 5.33
C SER A 40 16.25 -13.82 6.51
N TRP A 41 15.02 -13.33 6.25
CA TRP A 41 14.11 -12.82 7.28
C TRP A 41 13.01 -13.81 7.61
N LYS A 42 12.48 -13.79 8.83
CA LYS A 42 11.37 -14.69 9.25
C LYS A 42 10.08 -14.48 8.45
N ASN A 43 9.84 -13.26 7.97
CA ASN A 43 8.65 -12.90 7.20
C ASN A 43 9.06 -12.70 5.74
N ASN A 44 8.97 -13.80 4.98
CA ASN A 44 9.62 -13.99 3.69
C ASN A 44 9.07 -13.11 2.55
N ARG A 45 8.02 -12.32 2.80
CA ARG A 45 7.34 -11.50 1.79
C ARG A 45 6.86 -10.19 2.38
N MET A 46 7.48 -9.11 1.93
CA MET A 46 7.00 -7.76 2.14
C MET A 46 6.39 -7.21 0.85
N VAL A 47 5.30 -6.48 0.99
CA VAL A 47 4.61 -5.81 -0.11
C VAL A 47 4.50 -4.31 0.15
N GLY A 48 4.40 -3.56 -0.94
CA GLY A 48 4.21 -2.12 -0.94
C GLY A 48 3.17 -1.69 -1.97
N GLN A 49 2.26 -0.80 -1.59
CA GLN A 49 1.27 -0.20 -2.50
C GLN A 49 1.24 1.31 -2.26
N ALA A 50 1.46 2.08 -3.32
CA ALA A 50 1.30 3.52 -3.28
C ALA A 50 -0.17 3.90 -3.44
N VAL A 51 -0.61 4.88 -2.66
CA VAL A 51 -1.93 5.51 -2.77
C VAL A 51 -1.78 7.03 -2.87
N VAL A 52 -2.63 7.65 -3.66
CA VAL A 52 -2.68 9.10 -3.85
C VAL A 52 -4.07 9.64 -3.62
N ARG A 53 -4.20 10.87 -3.15
CA ARG A 53 -5.49 11.56 -3.02
C ARG A 53 -5.38 12.96 -3.60
N ARG A 54 -6.30 13.29 -4.51
CA ARG A 54 -6.39 14.64 -5.08
C ARG A 54 -7.37 15.46 -4.25
N ASN A 55 -6.87 16.48 -3.55
CA ASN A 55 -7.75 17.47 -2.94
C ASN A 55 -8.30 18.37 -4.06
N LYS A 56 -9.62 18.30 -4.27
CA LYS A 56 -10.36 19.29 -5.05
C LYS A 56 -10.50 20.51 -4.14
N ASN A 57 -9.63 21.50 -4.33
CA ASN A 57 -9.89 22.85 -3.82
C ASN A 57 -11.09 23.43 -4.57
#